data_AF-A0A3M6Z835-F1
#
_entry.id   AF-A0A3M6Z835-F1
#
_cell.length_a   1.000
_cell.length_b   1.000
_cell.length_c   1.000
_cell.angle_alpha   90.00
_cell.angle_beta   90.00
_cell.angle_gamma   90.00
#
_symmetry.space_group_name_H-M   'P 1'
#
loop_
_entity.id
_entity.type
_entity.pdbx_description
1 polymer ?
#
loop_
_entity_poly.entity_id
_entity_poly.type
_entity_poly.pdbx_seq_one_letter_code
_entity_poly.pdbx_strand_id
1 'polypeptide(L)'
;MTNCIARASIASTNLLNGLQLANRETERVSQNSEIVSRFETAKSLRRQILLYIQQVESDDWIGSLVNANDELVKALTAYEIMDRSIEDDSDSEWEQPPPEAQARPTPGSHSRHMSADTAAQLAGLSLAEGTPPSKPARPAPASVPMPPPPAFPDRPSGHNDAGEEDDDDDDPFGDSNAAPTPHQERPGMTWREV
;
A
#
# COMPACT_ATOMS: atom_id res chain seq x y z
N MET A 1 24.38 14.27 29.10
CA MET A 1 23.35 14.49 28.06
C MET A 1 23.91 14.25 26.65
N THR A 2 24.94 14.97 26.22
CA THR A 2 25.57 14.83 24.88
C THR A 2 26.00 13.40 24.51
N ASN A 3 26.59 12.66 25.46
CA ASN A 3 26.95 11.24 25.25
C ASN A 3 25.73 10.35 24.96
N CYS A 4 24.59 10.61 25.61
CA CYS A 4 23.36 9.85 25.38
C CYS A 4 22.77 10.13 24.00
N ILE A 5 22.77 11.39 23.56
CA ILE A 5 22.36 11.79 22.20
C ILE A 5 23.22 11.06 21.16
N ALA A 6 24.55 11.12 21.30
CA ALA A 6 25.45 10.45 20.37
C ALA A 6 25.22 8.93 20.33
N ARG A 7 25.04 8.30 21.50
CA ARG A 7 24.74 6.86 21.58
C ARG A 7 23.37 6.52 20.96
N ALA A 8 22.37 7.36 21.13
CA ALA A 8 21.05 7.21 20.54
C ALA A 8 21.12 7.22 19.00
N SER A 9 21.78 8.23 18.41
CA SER A 9 21.94 8.33 16.95
C SER A 9 22.78 7.19 16.35
N ILE A 10 23.81 6.73 17.07
CA ILE A 10 24.57 5.54 16.63
C ILE A 10 23.70 4.29 16.69
N ALA A 11 22.93 4.11 17.77
CA ALA A 11 22.07 2.94 17.95
C ALA A 11 20.93 2.89 16.91
N SER A 12 20.27 4.03 16.62
CA SER A 12 19.21 4.11 15.60
C SER A 12 19.75 3.74 14.21
N THR A 13 20.90 4.29 13.85
CA THR A 13 21.58 4.01 12.57
C THR A 13 22.01 2.54 12.48
N ASN A 14 22.60 1.99 13.55
CA ASN A 14 23.04 0.59 13.58
C ASN A 14 21.89 -0.40 13.48
N LEU A 15 20.75 -0.09 14.10
CA LEU A 15 19.53 -0.90 13.99
C LEU A 15 18.98 -0.85 12.56
N LEU A 16 18.81 0.35 11.98
CA LEU A 16 18.34 0.51 10.60
C LEU A 16 19.24 -0.21 9.58
N ASN A 17 20.56 -0.10 9.72
CA ASN A 17 21.50 -0.80 8.85
C ASN A 17 21.41 -2.32 9.02
N GLY A 18 21.26 -2.80 10.27
CA GLY A 18 21.06 -4.22 10.53
C GLY A 18 19.77 -4.76 9.89
N LEU A 19 18.70 -3.98 9.97
CA LEU A 19 17.42 -4.29 9.35
C LEU A 19 17.48 -4.29 7.81
N GLN A 20 18.21 -3.35 7.20
CA GLN A 20 18.39 -3.30 5.75
C GLN A 20 19.16 -4.48 5.19
N LEU A 21 20.07 -5.06 5.98
CA LEU A 21 20.86 -6.23 5.61
C LEU A 21 20.13 -7.55 5.89
N ALA A 22 19.02 -7.52 6.63
CA ALA A 22 18.24 -8.69 6.95
C ALA A 22 17.46 -9.16 5.71
N ASN A 23 17.67 -10.43 5.32
CA ASN A 23 16.92 -11.03 4.23
C ASN A 23 15.64 -11.68 4.76
N ARG A 24 14.49 -11.02 4.54
CA ARG A 24 13.15 -11.50 4.96
C ARG A 24 12.74 -12.83 4.33
N GLU A 25 13.36 -13.26 3.23
CA GLU A 25 13.04 -14.53 2.59
C GLU A 25 13.65 -15.72 3.32
N THR A 26 14.75 -15.51 4.05
CA THR A 26 15.53 -16.60 4.67
C THR A 26 15.44 -16.64 6.18
N GLU A 27 15.28 -15.49 6.84
CA GLU A 27 15.33 -15.39 8.31
C GLU A 27 14.36 -14.30 8.80
N ARG A 28 13.67 -14.55 9.92
CA ARG A 28 12.93 -13.50 10.62
C ARG A 28 13.87 -12.61 11.41
N VAL A 29 13.57 -11.31 11.47
CA VAL A 29 14.40 -10.34 12.19
C VAL A 29 14.57 -10.71 13.68
N SER A 30 13.55 -11.31 14.29
CA SER A 30 13.60 -11.86 15.66
C SER A 30 14.56 -13.04 15.87
N GLN A 31 14.95 -13.76 14.83
CA GLN A 31 15.90 -14.88 14.93
C GLN A 31 17.36 -14.40 14.95
N ASN A 32 17.61 -13.21 14.43
CA ASN A 32 18.95 -12.64 14.36
C ASN A 32 19.34 -12.00 15.70
N SER A 33 20.22 -12.68 16.44
CA SER A 33 20.66 -12.24 17.77
C SER A 33 21.33 -10.86 17.79
N GLU A 34 22.01 -10.46 16.71
CA GLU A 34 22.62 -9.12 16.62
C GLU A 34 21.55 -8.03 16.47
N ILE A 35 20.54 -8.25 15.62
CA ILE A 35 19.49 -7.25 15.41
C ILE A 35 18.65 -7.10 16.68
N VAL A 36 18.34 -8.20 17.37
CA VAL A 36 17.64 -8.19 18.67
C VAL A 36 18.46 -7.41 19.72
N SER A 37 19.78 -7.62 19.78
CA SER A 37 20.65 -6.87 20.71
C SER A 37 20.65 -5.35 20.43
N ARG A 38 20.70 -4.97 19.15
CA ARG A 38 20.61 -3.56 18.73
C ARG A 38 19.23 -2.97 19.05
N PHE A 39 18.16 -3.74 18.87
CA PHE A 39 16.78 -3.36 19.21
C PHE A 39 16.61 -3.10 20.72
N GLU A 40 17.09 -3.98 21.58
CA GLU A 40 17.05 -3.78 23.03
C GLU A 40 17.89 -2.58 23.48
N THR A 41 19.05 -2.37 22.85
CA THR A 41 19.87 -1.18 23.09
C THR A 41 19.12 0.10 22.73
N ALA A 42 18.44 0.13 21.58
CA ALA A 42 17.64 1.27 21.15
C ALA A 42 16.45 1.52 22.10
N LYS A 43 15.77 0.48 22.59
CA LYS A 43 14.69 0.60 23.60
C LYS A 43 15.17 1.24 24.90
N SER A 44 16.31 0.79 25.40
CA SER A 44 16.91 1.35 26.63
C SER A 44 17.26 2.82 26.47
N LEU A 45 17.92 3.18 25.35
CA LEU A 45 18.28 4.56 25.05
C LEU A 45 17.05 5.46 24.86
N ARG A 46 15.96 4.96 24.26
CA ARG A 46 14.72 5.73 24.10
C ARG A 46 14.14 6.16 25.45
N ARG A 47 14.11 5.25 26.43
CA ARG A 47 13.65 5.58 27.80
C ARG A 47 14.53 6.66 28.42
N GLN A 48 15.84 6.56 28.24
CA GLN A 48 16.80 7.53 28.75
C GLN A 48 16.65 8.91 28.09
N ILE A 49 16.43 8.95 26.77
CA ILE A 49 16.17 10.19 26.02
C ILE A 49 14.87 10.86 26.51
N LEU A 50 13.80 10.09 26.72
CA LEU A 50 12.54 10.65 27.24
C LEU A 50 12.71 11.28 28.63
N LEU A 51 13.47 10.62 29.53
CA LEU A 51 13.80 11.19 30.84
C LEU A 51 14.61 12.49 30.71
N TYR A 52 15.56 12.54 29.77
CA TYR A 52 16.34 13.75 29.53
C TYR A 52 15.51 14.89 28.92
N ILE A 53 14.55 14.60 28.04
CA ILE A 53 13.60 15.59 27.52
C ILE A 53 12.76 16.19 28.64
N GLN A 54 12.33 15.39 29.61
CA GLN A 54 11.53 15.88 30.73
C GLN A 54 12.33 16.75 31.70
N GLN A 55 13.61 16.43 31.91
CA GLN A 55 14.47 17.11 32.89
C GLN A 55 15.26 18.28 32.31
N VAL A 56 15.25 18.50 30.99
CA VAL A 56 16.04 19.57 30.38
C VAL A 56 15.41 20.94 30.65
N GLU A 57 16.20 21.84 31.22
CA GLU A 57 15.78 23.21 31.54
C GLU A 57 16.26 24.23 30.50
N SER A 58 17.25 23.86 29.67
CA SER A 58 17.80 24.70 28.59
C SER A 58 17.35 24.22 27.21
N ASP A 59 16.96 25.17 26.37
CA ASP A 59 16.55 24.93 24.97
C ASP A 59 17.72 24.57 24.05
N ASP A 60 18.97 24.67 24.50
CA ASP A 60 20.15 24.37 23.66
C ASP A 60 20.18 22.92 23.17
N TRP A 61 19.63 22.00 23.98
CA TRP A 61 19.72 20.56 23.74
C TRP A 61 18.39 19.90 23.43
N ILE A 62 17.26 20.59 23.64
CA ILE A 62 15.92 20.03 23.46
C ILE A 62 15.72 19.55 22.01
N GLY A 63 16.12 20.37 21.02
CA GLY A 63 15.98 20.01 19.61
C GLY A 63 16.78 18.75 19.24
N SER A 64 17.99 18.62 19.76
CA SER A 64 18.83 17.44 19.53
C SER A 64 18.29 16.18 20.20
N LEU A 65 17.71 16.31 21.41
CA LEU A 65 17.08 15.21 22.13
C LEU A 65 15.81 14.71 21.43
N VAL A 66 14.98 15.63 20.94
CA VAL A 66 13.77 15.29 20.20
C VAL A 66 14.12 14.60 18.88
N ASN A 67 15.05 15.14 18.09
CA ASN A 67 15.49 14.49 16.85
C ASN A 67 16.05 13.08 17.10
N ALA A 68 16.87 12.89 18.14
CA ALA A 68 17.38 11.58 18.51
C ALA A 68 16.25 10.61 18.95
N ASN A 69 15.17 11.13 19.55
CA ASN A 69 13.99 10.32 19.87
C ASN A 69 13.27 9.86 18.60
N ASP A 70 13.06 10.77 17.65
CA ASP A 70 12.37 10.48 16.39
C ASP A 70 13.12 9.43 15.59
N GLU A 71 14.45 9.52 15.53
CA GLU A 71 15.30 8.50 14.89
C GLU A 71 15.19 7.13 15.58
N LEU A 72 15.17 7.09 16.92
CA LEU A 72 14.99 5.85 17.67
C LEU A 72 13.60 5.25 17.44
N VAL A 73 12.55 6.07 17.47
CA VAL A 73 11.17 5.64 17.20
C VAL A 73 11.08 5.04 15.79
N LYS A 74 11.60 5.75 14.79
CA LYS A 74 11.63 5.28 13.40
C LYS A 74 12.33 3.92 13.28
N ALA A 75 13.48 3.73 13.92
CA ALA A 75 14.22 2.47 13.86
C ALA A 75 13.48 1.32 14.58
N LEU A 76 12.85 1.59 15.73
CA LEU A 76 12.05 0.61 16.48
C LEU A 76 10.80 0.20 15.70
N THR A 77 10.06 1.15 15.13
CA THR A 77 8.89 0.86 14.29
C THR A 77 9.28 0.08 13.03
N ALA A 78 10.43 0.38 12.42
CA ALA A 78 10.93 -0.39 11.28
C ALA A 78 11.23 -1.86 11.66
N TYR A 79 11.75 -2.11 12.86
CA TYR A 79 11.94 -3.47 13.36
C TYR A 79 10.60 -4.22 13.47
N GLU A 80 9.58 -3.59 14.08
CA GLU A 80 8.25 -4.18 14.25
C GLU A 80 7.59 -4.51 12.90
N ILE A 81 7.70 -3.61 11.92
CA ILE A 81 7.17 -3.82 10.57
C ILE A 81 7.86 -5.01 9.88
N MET A 82 9.18 -5.14 10.02
CA MET A 82 9.92 -6.23 9.36
C MET A 82 9.76 -7.58 10.06
N ASP A 83 9.51 -7.59 11.37
CA ASP A 83 9.26 -8.81 12.14
C ASP A 83 7.83 -9.35 11.95
N ARG A 84 6.89 -8.49 11.53
CA ARG A 84 5.53 -8.91 11.14
C ARG A 84 5.57 -9.75 9.85
N SER A 85 4.99 -10.95 9.91
CA SER A 85 4.85 -11.82 8.72
C SER A 85 3.77 -11.29 7.78
N ILE A 86 4.04 -11.37 6.48
CA ILE A 86 3.10 -11.00 5.40
C ILE A 86 1.79 -11.79 5.48
N GLU A 87 1.81 -13.01 6.00
CA GLU A 87 0.64 -13.87 6.17
C GLU A 87 -0.33 -13.39 7.27
N ASP A 88 0.13 -12.49 8.16
CA ASP A 88 -0.63 -12.00 9.32
C ASP A 88 -1.16 -10.56 9.10
N ASP A 89 -0.99 -10.00 7.90
CA ASP A 89 -1.43 -8.66 7.48
C ASP A 89 -2.74 -8.73 6.67
N SER A 90 -3.63 -9.66 7.04
CA SER A 90 -4.99 -9.74 6.50
C SER A 90 -5.94 -9.00 7.46
N ASP A 91 -5.79 -7.67 7.54
CA ASP A 91 -6.75 -6.78 8.19
C ASP A 91 -8.04 -6.71 7.35
N SER A 92 -8.76 -7.83 7.31
CA SER A 92 -10.18 -7.86 7.02
C SER A 92 -10.95 -7.38 8.27
N GLU A 93 -10.70 -6.13 8.67
CA GLU A 93 -11.58 -5.37 9.54
C GLU A 93 -12.85 -5.04 8.72
N TRP A 94 -13.72 -6.04 8.56
CA TRP A 94 -15.12 -5.79 8.22
C TRP A 94 -15.69 -5.06 9.42
N GLU A 95 -15.74 -3.74 9.31
CA GLU A 95 -16.50 -2.84 10.17
C GLU A 95 -17.87 -3.46 10.45
N GLN A 96 -18.04 -4.02 11.66
CA GLN A 96 -19.32 -4.58 12.05
C GLN A 96 -20.31 -3.42 12.08
N PRO A 97 -21.38 -3.43 11.24
CA PRO A 97 -22.35 -2.37 11.29
C PRO A 97 -22.99 -2.35 12.69
N PRO A 98 -23.33 -1.16 13.23
CA PRO A 98 -23.92 -1.03 14.55
C PRO A 98 -25.11 -1.99 14.75
N PRO A 99 -25.33 -2.50 15.98
CA PRO A 99 -26.35 -3.53 16.26
C PRO A 99 -27.80 -3.13 15.91
N GLU A 100 -28.06 -1.87 15.55
CA GLU A 100 -29.36 -1.42 15.05
C GLU A 100 -29.69 -1.95 13.64
N ALA A 101 -28.71 -2.44 12.87
CA ALA A 101 -28.93 -2.96 11.51
C ALA A 101 -29.35 -4.45 11.45
N GLN A 102 -29.45 -5.16 12.58
CA GLN A 102 -29.78 -6.60 12.62
C GLN A 102 -31.28 -6.90 12.72
N ALA A 103 -32.13 -5.86 12.80
CA ALA A 103 -33.57 -6.02 12.92
C ALA A 103 -34.32 -5.57 11.67
N ARG A 104 -33.98 -6.11 10.49
CA ARG A 104 -34.98 -6.18 9.40
C ARG A 104 -34.58 -7.18 8.30
N PRO A 105 -35.48 -8.10 7.91
CA PRO A 105 -35.26 -8.94 6.75
C PRO A 105 -35.47 -8.09 5.48
N THR A 106 -34.48 -8.00 4.61
CA THR A 106 -34.64 -7.49 3.25
C THR A 106 -34.71 -8.66 2.27
N PRO A 107 -35.82 -8.82 1.53
CA PRO A 107 -35.74 -9.29 0.17
C PRO A 107 -35.54 -8.07 -0.75
N GLY A 108 -34.45 -8.05 -1.49
CA GLY A 108 -34.37 -7.32 -2.76
C GLY A 108 -34.12 -5.81 -2.71
N SER A 109 -33.03 -5.43 -3.35
CA SER A 109 -32.89 -4.26 -4.23
C SER A 109 -32.58 -2.89 -3.61
N HIS A 110 -31.41 -2.40 -4.01
CA HIS A 110 -30.88 -1.05 -3.81
C HIS A 110 -31.69 0.01 -4.54
N SER A 111 -32.71 0.57 -3.88
CA SER A 111 -33.17 1.92 -4.20
C SER A 111 -32.84 2.83 -3.01
N ARG A 112 -31.68 3.48 -3.09
CA ARG A 112 -31.29 4.50 -2.12
C ARG A 112 -32.25 5.67 -2.27
N HIS A 113 -32.97 5.98 -1.20
CA HIS A 113 -33.80 7.16 -1.05
C HIS A 113 -32.95 8.43 -1.28
N MET A 114 -33.01 9.00 -2.48
CA MET A 114 -32.57 10.36 -2.73
C MET A 114 -33.68 11.29 -2.24
N SER A 115 -33.37 12.18 -1.31
CA SER A 115 -34.34 13.17 -0.81
C SER A 115 -34.72 14.13 -1.94
N ALA A 116 -36.00 14.50 -2.06
CA ALA A 116 -36.47 15.43 -3.09
C ALA A 116 -35.69 16.77 -3.08
N ASP A 117 -35.27 17.23 -1.90
CA ASP A 117 -34.39 18.39 -1.73
C ASP A 117 -33.00 18.19 -2.35
N THR A 118 -32.40 17.00 -2.21
CA THR A 118 -31.08 16.71 -2.81
C THR A 118 -31.15 16.60 -4.33
N ALA A 119 -32.27 16.09 -4.87
CA ALA A 119 -32.51 16.05 -6.31
C ALA A 119 -32.72 17.46 -6.90
N ALA A 120 -33.41 18.35 -6.18
CA ALA A 120 -33.62 19.74 -6.60
C ALA A 120 -32.33 20.58 -6.57
N GLN A 121 -31.42 20.33 -5.62
CA GLN A 121 -30.14 21.04 -5.52
C GLN A 121 -29.15 20.67 -6.64
N LEU A 122 -29.28 19.49 -7.24
CA LEU A 122 -28.42 19.03 -8.34
C LEU A 122 -28.96 19.40 -9.74
N ALA A 123 -30.23 19.81 -9.85
CA ALA A 123 -30.88 20.10 -11.13
C ALA A 123 -30.35 21.37 -11.85
N GLY A 124 -29.51 22.18 -11.20
CA GLY A 124 -28.95 23.42 -11.76
C GLY A 124 -27.47 23.34 -12.18
N LEU A 125 -26.81 22.19 -12.00
CA LEU A 125 -25.39 22.05 -12.29
C LEU A 125 -25.16 21.69 -13.77
N SER A 126 -25.27 22.68 -14.65
CA SER A 126 -24.78 22.56 -16.03
C SER A 126 -23.28 22.73 -16.04
N LEU A 127 -22.52 21.64 -16.15
CA LEU A 127 -21.10 21.70 -16.46
C LEU A 127 -20.95 22.23 -17.89
N ALA A 128 -20.61 23.52 -18.03
CA ALA A 128 -20.26 24.07 -19.32
C ALA A 128 -19.10 23.23 -19.90
N GLU A 129 -19.35 22.63 -21.06
CA GLU A 129 -18.40 21.92 -21.91
C GLU A 129 -17.29 22.90 -22.34
N GLY A 130 -16.39 23.20 -21.41
CA GLY A 130 -15.17 23.96 -21.64
C GLY A 130 -14.09 22.99 -22.06
N THR A 131 -13.56 23.18 -23.26
CA THR A 131 -12.44 22.42 -23.82
C THR A 131 -11.35 22.23 -22.76
N PRO A 132 -10.92 20.99 -22.47
CA PRO A 132 -9.97 20.75 -21.39
C PRO A 132 -8.69 21.56 -21.63
N PRO A 133 -8.14 22.22 -20.59
CA PRO A 133 -6.92 23.01 -20.73
C PRO A 133 -5.77 22.13 -21.23
N SER A 134 -4.97 22.66 -22.16
CA SER A 134 -3.87 21.94 -22.78
C SER A 134 -2.88 21.46 -21.72
N LYS A 135 -2.56 20.15 -21.77
CA LYS A 135 -1.58 19.53 -20.87
C LYS A 135 -0.24 20.26 -20.97
N PRO A 136 0.43 20.56 -19.83
CA PRO A 136 1.76 21.15 -19.86
C PRO A 136 2.75 20.19 -20.53
N ALA A 137 3.72 20.76 -21.26
CA ALA A 137 4.75 20.00 -21.95
C ALA A 137 5.59 19.19 -20.95
N ARG A 138 5.62 17.87 -21.13
CA ARG A 138 6.50 16.98 -20.34
C ARG A 138 7.95 17.28 -20.72
N PRO A 139 8.88 17.43 -19.77
CA PRO A 139 10.30 17.56 -20.09
C PRO A 139 10.75 16.34 -20.90
N ALA A 140 11.44 16.59 -22.02
CA ALA A 140 11.94 15.54 -22.90
C ALA A 140 12.88 14.61 -22.12
N PRO A 141 12.73 13.28 -22.24
CA PRO A 141 13.72 12.37 -21.68
C PRO A 141 15.05 12.63 -22.39
N ALA A 142 16.13 12.77 -21.60
CA ALA A 142 17.48 12.76 -22.11
C ALA A 142 17.64 11.56 -23.05
N SER A 143 18.23 11.78 -24.21
CA SER A 143 18.39 10.84 -25.32
C SER A 143 19.06 9.53 -24.89
N VAL A 144 18.25 8.57 -24.46
CA VAL A 144 18.62 7.16 -24.36
C VAL A 144 18.10 6.48 -25.64
N PRO A 145 18.93 5.80 -26.43
CA PRO A 145 18.48 5.15 -27.65
C PRO A 145 17.50 4.02 -27.31
N MET A 146 16.26 4.12 -27.80
CA MET A 146 15.28 3.05 -27.68
C MET A 146 15.60 1.89 -28.65
N PRO A 147 15.40 0.63 -28.24
CA PRO A 147 15.42 -0.50 -29.16
C PRO A 147 14.24 -0.45 -30.14
N PRO A 148 14.37 -1.04 -31.34
CA PRO A 148 13.32 -1.02 -32.35
C PRO A 148 12.08 -1.81 -31.89
N PRO A 149 10.86 -1.34 -32.23
CA PRO A 149 9.63 -2.04 -31.89
C PRO A 149 9.51 -3.38 -32.63
N PRO A 150 9.00 -4.44 -31.99
CA PRO A 150 8.79 -5.73 -32.64
C PRO A 150 7.66 -5.64 -33.68
N ALA A 151 7.88 -6.23 -34.85
CA ALA A 151 6.87 -6.34 -35.90
C ALA A 151 5.95 -7.53 -35.60
N PHE A 152 4.65 -7.27 -35.43
CA PHE A 152 3.62 -8.30 -35.40
C PHE A 152 2.94 -8.40 -36.77
N PRO A 153 2.63 -9.61 -37.28
CA PRO A 153 1.90 -9.77 -38.53
C PRO A 153 0.41 -9.42 -38.37
N ASP A 154 -0.16 -8.74 -39.37
CA ASP A 154 -1.59 -8.43 -39.45
C ASP A 154 -2.45 -9.70 -39.51
N ARG A 155 -3.47 -9.77 -38.64
CA ARG A 155 -4.45 -10.86 -38.60
C ARG A 155 -5.62 -10.56 -39.56
N PRO A 156 -6.09 -11.54 -40.36
CA PRO A 156 -7.33 -11.38 -41.12
C PRO A 156 -8.56 -11.46 -40.20
N SER A 157 -9.49 -10.53 -40.38
CA SER A 157 -10.82 -10.57 -39.76
C SER A 157 -11.61 -11.78 -40.27
N GLY A 158 -12.10 -12.59 -39.33
CA GLY A 158 -13.02 -13.68 -39.62
C GLY A 158 -13.58 -14.26 -38.34
N HIS A 159 -14.70 -13.72 -37.88
CA HIS A 159 -15.58 -14.41 -36.93
C HIS A 159 -17.01 -14.32 -37.47
N ASN A 160 -17.50 -15.47 -37.94
CA ASN A 160 -18.91 -15.82 -38.00
C ASN A 160 -19.02 -17.22 -37.40
N ASP A 161 -20.18 -17.47 -36.77
CA ASP A 161 -20.71 -18.73 -36.21
C ASP A 161 -20.57 -18.80 -34.67
N ALA A 162 -21.49 -18.20 -33.91
CA ALA A 162 -22.87 -18.62 -33.61
C ALA A 162 -22.95 -19.66 -32.47
N GLY A 163 -23.18 -19.15 -31.26
CA GLY A 163 -23.75 -19.85 -30.13
C GLY A 163 -24.62 -18.83 -29.39
N GLU A 164 -25.92 -18.84 -29.68
CA GLU A 164 -26.93 -18.11 -28.92
C GLU A 164 -27.03 -18.78 -27.54
N GLU A 165 -26.24 -18.32 -26.58
CA GLU A 165 -26.50 -18.58 -25.17
C GLU A 165 -27.12 -17.29 -24.63
N ASP A 166 -28.33 -17.40 -24.08
CA ASP A 166 -29.00 -16.32 -23.36
C ASP A 166 -28.05 -15.85 -22.23
N ASP A 167 -27.27 -14.81 -22.50
CA ASP A 167 -26.56 -14.05 -21.47
C ASP A 167 -27.65 -13.42 -20.59
N ASP A 168 -27.99 -14.10 -19.50
CA ASP A 168 -28.90 -13.59 -18.47
C ASP A 168 -28.20 -12.35 -17.88
N ASP A 169 -28.60 -11.16 -18.32
CA ASP A 169 -28.00 -9.86 -17.94
C ASP A 169 -27.98 -9.61 -16.41
N ASP A 170 -28.66 -10.46 -15.63
CA ASP A 170 -28.71 -10.46 -14.17
C ASP A 170 -27.72 -11.46 -13.51
N ASP A 171 -26.89 -12.20 -14.26
CA ASP A 171 -25.81 -13.01 -13.67
C ASP A 171 -24.59 -12.12 -13.34
N PRO A 172 -24.31 -11.85 -12.05
CA PRO A 172 -23.17 -11.03 -11.64
C PRO A 172 -21.81 -11.68 -11.95
N PHE A 173 -21.78 -12.93 -12.41
CA PHE A 173 -20.57 -13.66 -12.82
C PHE A 173 -20.54 -13.99 -14.32
N GLY A 174 -21.47 -13.46 -15.12
CA GLY A 174 -21.48 -13.65 -16.57
C GLY A 174 -20.28 -13.02 -17.29
N ASP A 175 -19.91 -13.59 -18.43
CA ASP A 175 -18.75 -13.15 -19.23
C ASP A 175 -19.00 -11.86 -20.03
N SER A 176 -20.13 -11.18 -19.83
CA SER A 176 -20.49 -9.94 -20.53
C SER A 176 -19.49 -8.80 -20.32
N ASN A 177 -18.67 -8.86 -19.26
CA ASN A 177 -17.56 -7.93 -18.99
C ASN A 177 -16.17 -8.59 -19.10
N ALA A 178 -16.07 -9.83 -19.60
CA ALA A 178 -14.80 -10.52 -19.72
C ALA A 178 -13.88 -9.82 -20.73
N ALA A 179 -12.67 -9.48 -20.29
CA ALA A 179 -11.67 -8.92 -21.18
C ALA A 179 -11.25 -9.97 -22.22
N PRO A 180 -11.05 -9.61 -23.50
CA PRO A 180 -10.62 -10.56 -24.53
C PRO A 180 -9.28 -11.20 -24.14
N THR A 181 -9.30 -12.49 -23.79
CA THR A 181 -8.07 -13.24 -23.52
C THR A 181 -7.49 -13.75 -24.84
N PRO A 182 -6.16 -13.71 -25.03
CA PRO A 182 -5.54 -14.24 -26.23
C PRO A 182 -5.73 -15.76 -26.30
N HIS A 183 -6.29 -16.25 -27.41
CA HIS A 183 -6.57 -17.69 -27.64
C HIS A 183 -5.37 -18.65 -27.49
N GLN A 184 -4.16 -18.13 -27.37
CA GLN A 184 -2.95 -18.91 -27.22
C GLN A 184 -2.20 -18.41 -25.98
N GLU A 185 -2.52 -19.00 -24.84
CA GLU A 185 -1.81 -18.76 -23.60
C GLU A 185 -0.42 -19.39 -23.66
N ARG A 186 0.56 -18.73 -23.05
CA ARG A 186 1.89 -19.32 -22.90
C ARG A 186 1.79 -20.50 -21.93
N PRO A 187 2.43 -21.65 -22.22
CA PRO A 187 2.47 -22.74 -21.25
C PRO A 187 3.12 -22.21 -19.96
N GLY A 188 2.37 -22.30 -18.85
CA GLY A 188 2.84 -21.84 -17.54
C GLY A 188 4.06 -22.60 -17.04
N MET A 189 4.76 -22.04 -16.05
CA MET A 189 5.87 -22.72 -15.39
C MET A 189 5.36 -23.99 -14.68
N THR A 190 5.87 -25.16 -15.05
CA THR A 190 5.62 -26.40 -14.32
C THR A 190 6.57 -26.50 -13.13
N TRP A 191 6.02 -26.72 -11.94
CA TRP A 191 6.81 -27.01 -10.75
C TRP A 191 7.47 -28.38 -10.91
N ARG A 192 8.77 -28.47 -10.57
CA ARG A 192 9.46 -29.77 -10.53
C ARG A 192 9.02 -30.50 -9.28
N GLU A 193 8.51 -31.71 -9.43
CA GLU A 193 8.32 -32.64 -8.32
C GLU A 193 9.69 -32.95 -7.69
N VAL A 194 9.75 -32.86 -6.36
CA VAL A 194 10.93 -33.15 -5.53
C VAL A 194 10.81 -34.56 -4.99
#